data_AF-A0A422MW12-F1
#
_entry.id   AF-A0A422MW12-F1
#
_cell.length_a   1.000
_cell.length_b   1.000
_cell.length_c   1.000
_cell.angle_alpha   90.00
_cell.angle_beta   90.00
_cell.angle_gamma   90.00
#
_symmetry.space_group_name_H-M   'P 1'
#
loop_
_entity.id
_entity.type
_entity.pdbx_description
1 polymer ?
#
loop_
_entity_poly.entity_id
_entity_poly.type
_entity_poly.pdbx_seq_one_letter_code
_entity_poly.pdbx_strand_id
1 'polypeptide(L)'
;MRPTTLVVGDDVYMLLGNYSGVADASKWKLLLVKGSVSGSGETKKIAWSETRAVETAGLPKYLTRLVGGGGSGLVLSDGTLVFPMQAIKNGKNILLAMRLRQSETQWKFSSGTTGEGCRDPSIVEWKDGQKLLAMASCEGGSYEVYDSTAAGTAWYTTGEPITRVWGNSLSRQGGYGVQGGFITASFENKKLMLLTMPVYSADAGEEKGELHLWLTDNARVHDVGPVSAAGDDAAASSLLYNSGGSGDELIALYEKKTGDDSYGLAYVRLATQLEQVKEVVRSWTALDAALQSCKASGNLDPQEKGMCKGPLPTKGLVGFLSGKSTGGKWKDEYLCVDATVHGAATKFTNGVTFSGAGAGAEWPVGNLGQNQPYYFANNKFALAATVTIHAVPEEDAAPSLCCG
;
A
#
# COMPACT_ATOMS: atom_id res chain seq x y z
N MET A 1 5.82 23.12 5.41
CA MET A 1 6.29 22.28 6.54
C MET A 1 5.59 20.94 6.45
N ARG A 2 6.20 19.83 6.89
CA ARG A 2 5.59 18.48 6.87
C ARG A 2 5.45 17.96 8.30
N PRO A 3 4.33 18.24 8.98
CA PRO A 3 4.11 17.69 10.31
C PRO A 3 4.00 16.18 10.21
N THR A 4 4.76 15.47 11.04
CA THR A 4 4.65 14.02 11.20
C THR A 4 4.24 13.73 12.63
N THR A 5 3.18 12.94 12.80
CA THR A 5 2.55 12.72 14.11
C THR A 5 2.70 11.29 14.61
N LEU A 6 2.77 11.08 15.91
CA LEU A 6 2.63 9.76 16.53
C LEU A 6 1.80 9.87 17.81
N VAL A 7 1.18 8.79 18.24
CA VAL A 7 0.31 8.75 19.43
C VAL A 7 0.83 7.69 20.40
N VAL A 8 0.99 8.07 21.68
CA VAL A 8 1.40 7.18 22.78
C VAL A 8 0.43 7.39 23.94
N GLY A 9 -0.47 6.44 24.18
CA GLY A 9 -1.54 6.63 25.16
C GLY A 9 -2.39 7.85 24.81
N ASP A 10 -2.55 8.76 25.77
CA ASP A 10 -3.29 10.02 25.60
C ASP A 10 -2.42 11.17 25.05
N ASP A 11 -1.17 10.91 24.70
CA ASP A 11 -0.24 11.92 24.22
C ASP A 11 -0.03 11.82 22.70
N VAL A 12 -0.15 12.96 22.02
CA VAL A 12 0.19 13.15 20.62
C VAL A 12 1.53 13.87 20.52
N TYR A 13 2.46 13.32 19.75
CA TYR A 13 3.75 13.94 19.47
C TYR A 13 3.77 14.38 18.00
N MET A 14 4.22 15.60 17.75
CA MET A 14 4.32 16.16 16.40
C MET A 14 5.75 16.63 16.13
N LEU A 15 6.37 16.03 15.12
CA LEU A 15 7.67 16.39 14.60
C LEU A 15 7.51 17.45 13.50
N LEU A 16 8.28 18.52 13.61
CA LEU A 16 8.26 19.67 12.71
C LEU A 16 9.69 19.99 12.24
N GLY A 17 9.83 20.34 10.96
CA GLY A 17 11.06 20.96 10.45
C GLY A 17 10.98 22.47 10.57
N ASN A 18 11.93 23.08 11.28
CA ASN A 18 12.09 24.53 11.35
C ASN A 18 13.09 25.02 10.29
N TYR A 19 12.61 25.93 9.46
CA TYR A 19 13.37 26.60 8.41
C TYR A 19 13.34 28.10 8.66
N SER A 20 14.21 28.59 9.54
CA SER A 20 14.43 30.04 9.65
C SER A 20 15.15 30.53 8.39
N GLY A 21 14.69 31.64 7.83
CA GLY A 21 15.00 32.10 6.47
C GLY A 21 16.48 32.16 6.06
N VAL A 22 16.64 32.13 4.73
CA VAL A 22 17.86 32.01 3.90
C VAL A 22 18.39 30.58 3.79
N ALA A 23 18.53 30.15 2.52
CA ALA A 23 18.94 28.85 2.03
C ALA A 23 20.40 28.50 2.38
N ASP A 24 20.68 28.43 3.67
CA ASP A 24 21.95 27.94 4.19
C ASP A 24 21.72 26.52 4.74
N ALA A 25 22.40 25.54 4.16
CA ALA A 25 22.27 24.11 4.50
C ALA A 25 22.63 23.80 5.97
N SER A 26 23.14 24.80 6.69
CA SER A 26 23.62 24.76 8.07
C SER A 26 22.57 25.10 9.15
N LYS A 27 21.32 25.43 8.80
CA LYS A 27 20.31 25.94 9.76
C LYS A 27 18.96 25.22 9.83
N TRP A 28 18.83 24.00 9.33
CA TRP A 28 17.61 23.23 9.57
C TRP A 28 17.62 22.64 11.00
N LYS A 29 16.50 22.76 11.72
CA LYS A 29 16.32 22.19 13.06
C LYS A 29 15.06 21.33 13.10
N LEU A 30 15.14 20.19 13.77
CA LEU A 30 13.95 19.39 14.10
C LEU A 30 13.39 19.85 15.43
N LEU A 31 12.09 20.05 15.46
CA LEU A 31 11.31 20.44 16.63
C LEU A 31 10.29 19.35 16.94
N LEU A 32 10.11 19.07 18.22
CA LEU A 32 9.09 18.15 18.71
C LEU A 32 8.19 18.91 19.68
N VAL A 33 6.88 18.76 19.50
CA VAL A 33 5.86 19.26 20.41
C VAL A 33 5.00 18.10 20.89
N LYS A 34 4.61 18.14 22.16
CA LYS A 34 3.73 17.15 22.79
C LYS A 34 2.37 17.79 23.06
N GLY A 35 1.30 17.13 22.67
CA GLY A 35 -0.08 17.47 23.04
C GLY A 35 -0.64 16.40 23.94
N SER A 36 -1.12 16.75 25.13
CA SER A 36 -1.77 15.80 26.04
C SER A 36 -3.28 15.93 25.95
N VAL A 37 -3.95 14.84 25.59
CA VAL A 37 -5.41 14.75 25.55
C VAL A 37 -5.92 14.56 26.97
N SER A 38 -6.95 15.32 27.36
CA SER A 38 -7.59 15.21 28.67
C SER A 38 -9.09 15.50 28.58
N GLY A 39 -9.83 15.11 29.62
CA GLY A 39 -11.28 15.26 29.66
C GLY A 39 -12.03 14.13 28.95
N SER A 40 -13.37 14.19 28.99
CA SER A 40 -14.25 13.16 28.43
C SER A 40 -15.45 13.80 27.71
N GLY A 41 -15.98 13.13 26.68
CA GLY A 41 -17.10 13.65 25.89
C GLY A 41 -16.82 15.04 25.33
N GLU A 42 -17.74 15.97 25.55
CA GLU A 42 -17.64 17.37 25.09
C GLU A 42 -16.55 18.19 25.79
N THR A 43 -16.00 17.68 26.90
CA THR A 43 -14.91 18.36 27.63
C THR A 43 -13.51 17.94 27.15
N LYS A 44 -13.43 17.07 26.13
CA LYS A 44 -12.15 16.66 25.54
C LYS A 44 -11.38 17.88 25.03
N LYS A 45 -10.14 17.99 25.47
CA LYS A 45 -9.22 19.07 25.08
C LYS A 45 -7.82 18.53 24.86
N ILE A 46 -7.03 19.26 24.07
CA ILE A 46 -5.61 18.98 23.84
C ILE A 46 -4.81 20.15 24.41
N ALA A 47 -3.92 19.86 25.35
CA ALA A 47 -2.99 20.84 25.90
C ALA A 47 -1.61 20.64 25.25
N TRP A 48 -1.16 21.64 24.49
CA TRP A 48 0.15 21.61 23.83
C TRP A 48 1.25 22.13 24.76
N SER A 49 2.33 21.37 24.87
CA SER A 49 3.54 21.77 25.59
C SER A 49 4.36 22.78 24.80
N GLU A 50 5.38 23.33 25.45
CA GLU A 50 6.42 24.06 24.74
C GLU A 50 7.10 23.17 23.69
N THR A 51 7.46 23.80 22.57
CA THR A 51 8.21 23.15 21.48
C THR A 51 9.67 22.98 21.88
N ARG A 52 10.21 21.77 21.71
CA ARG A 52 11.61 21.44 22.06
C ARG A 52 12.41 21.08 20.84
N ALA A 53 13.70 21.42 20.85
CA ALA A 53 14.63 20.93 19.83
C ALA A 53 14.84 19.42 20.01
N VAL A 54 14.90 18.69 18.90
CA VAL A 54 15.16 17.25 18.90
C VAL A 54 16.66 17.02 19.03
N GLU A 55 17.08 16.34 20.10
CA GLU A 55 18.45 15.84 20.22
C GLU A 55 18.63 14.57 19.39
N THR A 56 19.63 14.58 18.51
CA THR A 56 19.89 13.49 17.58
C THR A 56 21.32 12.98 17.70
N ALA A 57 21.49 11.67 17.52
CA ALA A 57 22.78 11.00 17.44
C ALA A 57 22.96 10.37 16.05
N GLY A 58 24.20 10.38 15.54
CA GLY A 58 24.56 9.71 14.30
C GLY A 58 24.06 10.41 13.02
N LEU A 59 23.81 11.73 13.09
CA LEU A 59 23.32 12.48 11.94
C LEU A 59 24.39 12.52 10.83
N PRO A 60 24.09 12.07 9.59
CA PRO A 60 25.09 12.06 8.54
C PRO A 60 25.44 13.49 8.13
N LYS A 61 26.69 13.90 8.35
CA LYS A 61 27.21 15.27 8.12
C LYS A 61 27.11 15.75 6.66
N TYR A 62 26.83 14.86 5.72
CA TYR A 62 26.75 15.14 4.29
C TYR A 62 25.32 15.49 3.79
N LEU A 63 24.31 15.49 4.69
CA LEU A 63 22.93 15.81 4.32
C LEU A 63 22.72 17.33 4.26
N THR A 64 22.10 17.82 3.18
CA THR A 64 21.85 19.25 2.99
C THR A 64 20.44 19.69 3.43
N ARG A 65 19.54 18.72 3.65
CA ARG A 65 18.18 18.93 4.15
C ARG A 65 17.70 17.68 4.88
N LEU A 66 16.91 17.86 5.93
CA LEU A 66 16.22 16.78 6.64
C LEU A 66 14.82 17.23 7.06
N VAL A 67 13.80 16.39 6.82
CA VAL A 67 12.42 16.57 7.28
C VAL A 67 11.77 15.25 7.63
N GLY A 68 10.68 15.30 8.39
CA GLY A 68 9.73 14.19 8.47
C GLY A 68 9.04 13.93 7.11
N GLY A 69 8.57 12.71 6.92
CA GLY A 69 7.85 12.29 5.71
C GLY A 69 6.48 12.95 5.52
N GLY A 70 5.96 13.61 6.55
CA GLY A 70 4.53 13.93 6.67
C GLY A 70 3.75 12.79 7.33
N GLY A 71 2.42 12.91 7.41
CA GLY A 71 1.54 11.85 7.88
C GLY A 71 1.84 11.36 9.30
N SER A 72 1.91 10.04 9.46
CA SER A 72 2.05 9.37 10.75
C SER A 72 3.35 8.58 10.87
N GLY A 73 3.99 8.68 12.02
CA GLY A 73 4.93 7.69 12.51
C GLY A 73 4.20 6.54 13.20
N LEU A 74 4.95 5.68 13.89
CA LEU A 74 4.40 4.52 14.57
C LEU A 74 5.12 4.25 15.90
N VAL A 75 4.42 3.52 16.76
CA VAL A 75 4.92 3.01 18.03
C VAL A 75 5.01 1.51 17.91
N LEU A 76 6.21 0.96 18.08
CA LEU A 76 6.43 -0.48 18.03
C LEU A 76 5.99 -1.16 19.32
N SER A 77 5.85 -2.49 19.29
CA SER A 77 5.42 -3.30 20.43
C SER A 77 6.29 -3.16 21.69
N ASP A 78 7.57 -2.81 21.54
CA ASP A 78 8.50 -2.54 22.64
C ASP A 78 8.48 -1.07 23.11
N GLY A 79 7.55 -0.26 22.60
CA GLY A 79 7.42 1.17 22.87
C GLY A 79 8.43 2.06 22.14
N THR A 80 9.22 1.52 21.20
CA THR A 80 10.09 2.33 20.34
C THR A 80 9.25 3.23 19.45
N LEU A 81 9.54 4.53 19.47
CA LEU A 81 8.93 5.53 18.61
C LEU A 81 9.69 5.61 17.30
N VAL A 82 8.99 5.64 16.16
CA VAL A 82 9.61 5.76 14.85
C VAL A 82 8.89 6.79 13.99
N PHE A 83 9.67 7.71 13.40
CA PHE A 83 9.22 8.65 12.39
C PHE A 83 9.80 8.30 11.02
N PRO A 84 8.98 8.34 9.94
CA PRO A 84 9.48 8.36 8.58
C PRO A 84 10.21 9.68 8.31
N MET A 85 11.37 9.61 7.70
CA MET A 85 12.21 10.77 7.43
C MET A 85 12.66 10.77 5.97
N GLN A 86 12.94 11.96 5.46
CA GLN A 86 13.59 12.12 4.17
C GLN A 86 14.66 13.21 4.25
N ALA A 87 15.68 13.06 3.41
CA ALA A 87 16.80 13.98 3.33
C ALA A 87 17.25 14.20 1.89
N ILE A 88 18.13 15.18 1.69
CA ILE A 88 18.85 15.37 0.41
C ILE A 88 20.31 14.95 0.58
N LYS A 89 20.74 14.05 -0.31
CA LYS A 89 22.12 13.57 -0.43
C LYS A 89 22.55 13.72 -1.88
N ASN A 90 23.66 14.42 -2.13
CA ASN A 90 24.21 14.64 -3.48
C ASN A 90 23.16 15.16 -4.49
N GLY A 91 22.27 16.05 -4.05
CA GLY A 91 21.21 16.62 -4.89
C GLY A 91 19.97 15.74 -5.09
N LYS A 92 19.96 14.50 -4.57
CA LYS A 92 18.81 13.59 -4.66
C LYS A 92 18.12 13.38 -3.33
N ASN A 93 16.81 13.17 -3.37
CA ASN A 93 16.05 12.76 -2.19
C ASN A 93 16.39 11.33 -1.80
N ILE A 94 16.41 11.06 -0.51
CA ILE A 94 16.63 9.75 0.09
C ILE A 94 15.71 9.57 1.30
N LEU A 95 15.41 8.31 1.60
CA LEU A 95 14.54 7.90 2.70
C LEU A 95 15.36 7.40 3.89
N LEU A 96 14.86 7.70 5.08
CA LEU A 96 15.44 7.40 6.38
C LEU A 96 14.33 7.05 7.37
N ALA A 97 14.71 6.42 8.49
CA ALA A 97 13.89 6.43 9.71
C ALA A 97 14.63 7.16 10.83
N MET A 98 13.88 7.80 11.71
CA MET A 98 14.39 8.33 12.97
C MET A 98 13.62 7.69 14.11
N ARG A 99 14.34 7.14 15.08
CA ARG A 99 13.72 6.36 16.16
C ARG A 99 14.24 6.73 17.54
N LEU A 100 13.41 6.54 18.55
CA LEU A 100 13.74 6.70 19.96
C LEU A 100 13.30 5.45 20.71
N ARG A 101 14.26 4.68 21.21
CA ARG A 101 13.98 3.55 22.10
C ARG A 101 13.72 4.06 23.51
N GLN A 102 12.92 3.32 24.29
CA GLN A 102 12.61 3.70 25.67
C GLN A 102 13.85 3.85 26.58
N SER A 103 14.91 3.09 26.31
CA SER A 103 16.17 3.15 27.05
C SER A 103 17.12 4.27 26.60
N GLU A 104 16.75 5.06 25.59
CA GLU A 104 17.61 6.07 24.96
C GLU A 104 17.07 7.48 25.22
N THR A 105 17.97 8.45 25.33
CA THR A 105 17.62 9.87 25.51
C THR A 105 17.74 10.67 24.21
N GLN A 106 18.36 10.11 23.17
CA GLN A 106 18.60 10.75 21.89
C GLN A 106 17.98 9.95 20.76
N TRP A 107 17.38 10.66 19.81
CA TRP A 107 16.88 10.06 18.58
C TRP A 107 18.05 9.60 17.72
N LYS A 108 17.96 8.41 17.10
CA LYS A 108 18.97 7.98 16.13
C LYS A 108 18.36 7.71 14.78
N PHE A 109 19.12 8.03 13.73
CA PHE A 109 18.76 7.72 12.35
C PHE A 109 19.12 6.29 11.99
N SER A 110 18.49 5.78 10.93
CA SER A 110 18.92 4.56 10.26
C SER A 110 20.38 4.67 9.81
N SER A 111 21.15 3.58 9.92
CA SER A 111 22.58 3.55 9.58
C SER A 111 22.86 3.68 8.08
N GLY A 112 21.83 3.47 7.26
CA GLY A 112 21.85 3.63 5.80
C GLY A 112 20.59 4.33 5.30
N THR A 113 20.55 4.53 3.99
CA THR A 113 19.51 5.26 3.26
C THR A 113 18.96 4.38 2.14
N THR A 114 17.69 4.55 1.78
CA THR A 114 17.08 3.89 0.61
C THR A 114 16.27 4.89 -0.22
N GLY A 115 15.64 4.45 -1.30
CA GLY A 115 14.74 5.27 -2.12
C GLY A 115 15.40 6.53 -2.68
N GLU A 116 16.57 6.37 -3.31
CA GLU A 116 17.19 7.47 -4.05
C GLU A 116 16.22 7.98 -5.13
N GLY A 117 15.96 9.28 -5.15
CA GLY A 117 14.96 9.86 -6.06
C GLY A 117 13.52 9.65 -5.62
N CYS A 118 13.29 9.20 -4.38
CA CYS A 118 11.96 9.06 -3.79
C CYS A 118 11.70 10.09 -2.69
N ARG A 119 10.44 10.45 -2.49
CA ARG A 119 10.00 11.43 -1.50
C ARG A 119 8.71 11.01 -0.80
N ASP A 120 8.43 11.73 0.27
CA ASP A 120 7.22 11.69 1.09
C ASP A 120 6.93 10.28 1.65
N PRO A 121 7.91 9.67 2.35
CA PRO A 121 7.79 8.31 2.83
C PRO A 121 6.71 8.19 3.90
N SER A 122 5.93 7.12 3.81
CA SER A 122 5.06 6.62 4.88
C SER A 122 5.59 5.26 5.34
N ILE A 123 5.44 4.94 6.63
CA ILE A 123 5.94 3.69 7.20
C ILE A 123 4.85 2.92 7.93
N VAL A 124 4.95 1.59 7.89
CA VAL A 124 4.14 0.69 8.72
C VAL A 124 5.02 -0.43 9.27
N GLU A 125 4.61 -1.02 10.40
CA GLU A 125 5.25 -2.22 10.94
C GLU A 125 4.69 -3.47 10.24
N TRP A 126 5.55 -4.27 9.61
CA TRP A 126 5.15 -5.44 8.83
C TRP A 126 6.09 -6.63 9.07
N LYS A 127 5.56 -7.86 8.97
CA LYS A 127 6.26 -9.12 9.35
C LYS A 127 6.62 -9.16 10.84
N ASP A 128 7.18 -10.30 11.28
CA ASP A 128 7.70 -10.46 12.64
C ASP A 128 9.02 -9.69 12.85
N GLY A 129 9.33 -9.39 14.11
CA GLY A 129 10.61 -8.77 14.48
C GLY A 129 10.68 -7.26 14.26
N GLN A 130 9.53 -6.57 14.34
CA GLN A 130 9.43 -5.10 14.33
C GLN A 130 10.04 -4.45 13.09
N LYS A 131 9.98 -5.12 11.94
CA LYS A 131 10.43 -4.58 10.67
C LYS A 131 9.44 -3.56 10.15
N LEU A 132 9.96 -2.59 9.40
CA LEU A 132 9.16 -1.55 8.77
C LEU A 132 9.15 -1.74 7.26
N LEU A 133 8.00 -1.49 6.65
CA LEU A 133 7.91 -1.15 5.24
C LEU A 133 7.82 0.36 5.09
N ALA A 134 8.67 0.93 4.24
CA ALA A 134 8.53 2.30 3.77
C ALA A 134 7.95 2.31 2.36
N MET A 135 6.89 3.08 2.16
CA MET A 135 6.32 3.36 0.85
C MET A 135 6.57 4.83 0.51
N ALA A 136 7.09 5.11 -0.68
CA ALA A 136 7.38 6.47 -1.11
C ALA A 136 7.17 6.65 -2.62
N SER A 137 6.84 7.86 -3.04
CA SER A 137 6.71 8.20 -4.46
C SER A 137 8.07 8.51 -5.06
N CYS A 138 8.40 7.92 -6.21
CA CYS A 138 9.71 8.03 -6.84
C CYS A 138 9.65 8.69 -8.21
N GLU A 139 10.74 9.34 -8.62
CA GLU A 139 10.87 10.06 -9.91
C GLU A 139 10.60 9.18 -11.15
N GLY A 140 10.74 7.86 -10.99
CA GLY A 140 10.40 6.86 -12.01
C GLY A 140 8.89 6.69 -12.28
N GLY A 141 8.04 7.54 -11.71
CA GLY A 141 6.60 7.57 -12.01
C GLY A 141 5.75 6.56 -11.25
N SER A 142 6.30 5.96 -10.18
CA SER A 142 5.58 5.01 -9.33
C SER A 142 6.01 5.08 -7.87
N TYR A 143 5.20 4.49 -7.01
CA TYR A 143 5.53 4.29 -5.62
C TYR A 143 6.37 3.02 -5.45
N GLU A 144 7.47 3.13 -4.71
CA GLU A 144 8.31 2.00 -4.37
C GLU A 144 8.18 1.65 -2.88
N VAL A 145 8.32 0.36 -2.58
CA VAL A 145 8.17 -0.18 -1.22
C VAL A 145 9.45 -0.89 -0.80
N TYR A 146 10.02 -0.47 0.32
CA TYR A 146 11.30 -0.95 0.85
C TYR A 146 11.14 -1.59 2.23
N ASP A 147 11.76 -2.76 2.42
CA ASP A 147 11.83 -3.42 3.72
C ASP A 147 13.02 -2.91 4.55
N SER A 148 12.93 -3.09 5.85
CA SER A 148 13.97 -2.73 6.80
C SER A 148 14.30 -3.87 7.75
N THR A 149 15.42 -3.68 8.43
CA THR A 149 15.71 -4.38 9.68
C THR A 149 14.87 -3.79 10.83
N ALA A 150 14.89 -4.45 11.98
CA ALA A 150 14.09 -4.06 13.15
C ALA A 150 14.17 -2.56 13.47
N ALA A 151 13.01 -1.96 13.71
CA ALA A 151 12.80 -0.56 14.00
C ALA A 151 13.40 0.41 12.97
N GLY A 152 13.51 0.01 11.69
CA GLY A 152 14.06 0.86 10.64
C GLY A 152 15.54 1.14 10.82
N THR A 153 16.29 0.27 11.51
CA THR A 153 17.71 0.53 11.83
C THR A 153 18.58 0.59 10.56
N ALA A 154 18.23 -0.18 9.55
CA ALA A 154 18.85 -0.23 8.23
C ALA A 154 17.81 -0.68 7.20
N TRP A 155 18.00 -0.30 5.94
CA TRP A 155 17.09 -0.57 4.84
C TRP A 155 17.68 -1.57 3.87
N TYR A 156 16.83 -2.44 3.33
CA TYR A 156 17.18 -3.28 2.19
C TYR A 156 16.99 -2.51 0.88
N THR A 157 17.80 -2.83 -0.12
CA THR A 157 17.73 -2.20 -1.45
C THR A 157 16.76 -2.90 -2.38
N THR A 158 16.44 -4.17 -2.13
CA THR A 158 15.45 -4.92 -2.90
C THR A 158 14.05 -4.48 -2.48
N GLY A 159 13.22 -4.11 -3.46
CA GLY A 159 11.83 -3.77 -3.22
C GLY A 159 10.98 -4.98 -2.80
N GLU A 160 9.89 -4.73 -2.10
CA GLU A 160 8.89 -5.75 -1.76
C GLU A 160 8.03 -6.13 -2.99
N PRO A 161 7.27 -7.25 -2.95
CA PRO A 161 6.42 -7.67 -4.07
C PRO A 161 5.44 -6.61 -4.57
N ILE A 162 4.98 -5.73 -3.68
CA ILE A 162 4.06 -4.63 -3.98
C ILE A 162 4.76 -3.35 -4.46
N THR A 163 6.09 -3.38 -4.67
CA THR A 163 6.82 -2.24 -5.22
C THR A 163 6.35 -1.95 -6.66
N ARG A 164 6.22 -0.66 -7.00
CA ARG A 164 5.77 -0.16 -8.30
C ARG A 164 4.37 -0.59 -8.70
N VAL A 165 3.55 -1.09 -7.76
CA VAL A 165 2.14 -1.34 -8.01
C VAL A 165 1.43 -0.02 -8.34
N TRP A 166 1.54 0.99 -7.47
CA TRP A 166 0.84 2.25 -7.66
C TRP A 166 1.65 3.24 -8.50
N GLY A 167 1.00 3.85 -9.49
CA GLY A 167 1.57 4.88 -10.35
C GLY A 167 1.39 6.29 -9.78
N ASN A 168 2.32 7.19 -10.07
CA ASN A 168 2.22 8.61 -9.70
C ASN A 168 1.23 9.40 -10.58
N SER A 169 0.91 8.86 -11.75
CA SER A 169 0.02 9.44 -12.78
C SER A 169 -0.50 8.32 -13.68
N LEU A 170 -1.49 8.63 -14.53
CA LEU A 170 -2.06 7.76 -15.56
C LEU A 170 -0.99 7.06 -16.41
N SER A 171 -0.03 7.84 -16.90
CA SER A 171 1.04 7.35 -17.79
C SER A 171 2.22 6.78 -17.04
N ARG A 172 2.30 6.96 -15.71
CA ARG A 172 3.45 6.59 -14.87
C ARG A 172 4.76 7.21 -15.38
N GLN A 173 4.69 8.38 -16.02
CA GLN A 173 5.85 9.07 -16.57
C GLN A 173 6.21 10.29 -15.73
N GLY A 174 7.41 10.23 -15.14
CA GLY A 174 8.02 11.36 -14.44
C GLY A 174 7.21 11.85 -13.24
N GLY A 175 7.77 12.86 -12.57
CA GLY A 175 7.10 13.52 -11.46
C GLY A 175 6.94 12.67 -10.21
N TYR A 176 6.26 13.26 -9.24
CA TYR A 176 6.01 12.67 -7.93
C TYR A 176 4.52 12.72 -7.64
N GLY A 177 4.01 11.62 -7.10
CA GLY A 177 2.68 11.56 -6.52
C GLY A 177 2.60 12.30 -5.18
N VAL A 178 1.48 12.07 -4.51
CA VAL A 178 1.13 12.67 -3.21
C VAL A 178 1.32 11.69 -2.07
N GLN A 179 1.40 12.18 -0.84
CA GLN A 179 1.48 11.30 0.33
C GLN A 179 0.12 10.64 0.58
N GLY A 180 0.11 9.31 0.67
CA GLY A 180 -1.10 8.53 0.95
C GLY A 180 -1.17 8.08 2.41
N GLY A 181 -2.40 7.88 2.91
CA GLY A 181 -2.59 7.16 4.15
C GLY A 181 -2.03 5.74 4.00
N PHE A 182 -1.25 5.26 4.96
CA PHE A 182 -0.66 3.93 4.92
C PHE A 182 -0.60 3.38 6.34
N ILE A 183 -1.42 2.38 6.62
CA ILE A 183 -1.58 1.81 7.97
C ILE A 183 -1.60 0.29 7.90
N THR A 184 -1.40 -0.34 9.06
CA THR A 184 -1.70 -1.77 9.23
C THR A 184 -2.94 -1.94 10.07
N ALA A 185 -3.69 -2.99 9.76
CA ALA A 185 -4.88 -3.38 10.49
C ALA A 185 -4.90 -4.91 10.61
N SER A 186 -5.61 -5.43 11.61
CA SER A 186 -5.78 -6.87 11.80
C SER A 186 -7.26 -7.20 11.77
N PHE A 187 -7.65 -8.06 10.83
CA PHE A 187 -9.01 -8.56 10.70
C PHE A 187 -8.96 -10.07 10.79
N GLU A 188 -9.76 -10.68 11.66
CA GLU A 188 -9.83 -12.14 11.83
C GLU A 188 -8.45 -12.81 12.01
N ASN A 189 -7.58 -12.19 12.83
CA ASN A 189 -6.20 -12.60 13.07
C ASN A 189 -5.26 -12.53 11.84
N LYS A 190 -5.71 -11.96 10.72
CA LYS A 190 -4.88 -11.67 9.56
C LYS A 190 -4.44 -10.21 9.58
N LYS A 191 -3.14 -9.98 9.75
CA LYS A 191 -2.51 -8.66 9.62
C LYS A 191 -2.42 -8.29 8.14
N LEU A 192 -2.83 -7.08 7.80
CA LEU A 192 -2.84 -6.54 6.45
C LEU A 192 -2.50 -5.05 6.44
N MET A 193 -2.38 -4.48 5.25
CA MET A 193 -2.15 -3.07 5.02
C MET A 193 -3.34 -2.43 4.30
N LEU A 194 -3.71 -1.25 4.76
CA LEU A 194 -4.65 -0.36 4.10
C LEU A 194 -3.91 0.88 3.65
N LEU A 195 -4.22 1.34 2.44
CA LEU A 195 -3.63 2.56 1.89
C LEU A 195 -4.64 3.37 1.08
N THR A 196 -4.48 4.69 1.10
CA THR A 196 -5.23 5.60 0.24
C THR A 196 -4.32 6.27 -0.76
N MET A 197 -4.70 6.22 -2.03
CA MET A 197 -3.96 6.85 -3.13
C MET A 197 -4.91 7.39 -4.20
N PRO A 198 -4.60 8.51 -4.86
CA PRO A 198 -5.39 8.97 -5.98
C PRO A 198 -5.28 8.02 -7.18
N VAL A 199 -6.43 7.74 -7.79
CA VAL A 199 -6.56 7.13 -9.12
C VAL A 199 -6.95 8.24 -10.07
N TYR A 200 -6.12 8.44 -11.08
CA TYR A 200 -6.24 9.56 -11.97
C TYR A 200 -7.12 9.23 -13.17
N SER A 201 -7.98 10.16 -13.55
CA SER A 201 -8.74 10.14 -14.81
C SER A 201 -8.36 11.34 -15.68
N ALA A 202 -8.38 11.15 -17.00
CA ALA A 202 -8.18 12.21 -17.96
C ALA A 202 -9.53 12.86 -18.27
N ASP A 203 -10.04 13.69 -17.35
CA ASP A 203 -11.31 14.40 -17.54
C ASP A 203 -11.05 15.84 -18.02
N ALA A 204 -11.64 16.20 -19.17
CA ALA A 204 -11.62 17.56 -19.72
C ALA A 204 -10.22 18.20 -19.93
N GLY A 205 -9.15 17.39 -20.03
CA GLY A 205 -7.79 17.85 -20.30
C GLY A 205 -6.93 18.11 -19.06
N GLU A 206 -7.48 17.97 -17.85
CA GLU A 206 -6.73 18.03 -16.59
C GLU A 206 -6.82 16.68 -15.86
N GLU A 207 -5.69 16.18 -15.39
CA GLU A 207 -5.61 14.92 -14.65
C GLU A 207 -6.13 15.15 -13.22
N LYS A 208 -7.32 14.62 -12.90
CA LYS A 208 -7.92 14.68 -11.56
C LYS A 208 -7.81 13.33 -10.87
N GLY A 209 -7.46 13.36 -9.59
CA GLY A 209 -7.30 12.16 -8.78
C GLY A 209 -8.52 11.89 -7.90
N GLU A 210 -9.23 10.79 -8.15
CA GLU A 210 -10.21 10.27 -7.20
C GLU A 210 -9.49 9.46 -6.12
N LEU A 211 -9.70 9.74 -4.84
CA LEU A 211 -9.03 9.01 -3.77
C LEU A 211 -9.61 7.59 -3.68
N HIS A 212 -8.79 6.57 -3.84
CA HIS A 212 -9.18 5.17 -3.66
C HIS A 212 -8.62 4.60 -2.36
N LEU A 213 -9.35 3.65 -1.78
CA LEU A 213 -8.86 2.78 -0.71
C LEU A 213 -8.38 1.45 -1.31
N TRP A 214 -7.22 0.99 -0.88
CA TRP A 214 -6.64 -0.27 -1.31
C TRP A 214 -6.33 -1.17 -0.12
N LEU A 215 -6.41 -2.48 -0.38
CA LEU A 215 -6.17 -3.55 0.56
C LEU A 215 -5.04 -4.44 0.05
N THR A 216 -4.05 -4.73 0.89
CA THR A 216 -2.99 -5.68 0.53
C THR A 216 -2.45 -6.44 1.73
N ASP A 217 -2.05 -7.69 1.50
CA ASP A 217 -1.28 -8.50 2.45
C ASP A 217 0.17 -8.71 2.00
N ASN A 218 0.71 -7.72 1.26
CA ASN A 218 2.05 -7.72 0.68
C ASN A 218 2.27 -8.79 -0.41
N ALA A 219 1.18 -9.32 -0.96
CA ALA A 219 1.18 -10.16 -2.15
C ALA A 219 -0.05 -9.86 -3.02
N ARG A 220 -1.25 -10.03 -2.46
CA ARG A 220 -2.51 -9.66 -3.15
C ARG A 220 -2.74 -8.17 -3.00
N VAL A 221 -3.25 -7.52 -4.05
CA VAL A 221 -3.63 -6.10 -4.04
C VAL A 221 -5.04 -5.99 -4.58
N HIS A 222 -5.95 -5.47 -3.77
CA HIS A 222 -7.35 -5.26 -4.11
C HIS A 222 -7.68 -3.78 -4.02
N ASP A 223 -8.29 -3.26 -5.09
CA ASP A 223 -8.88 -1.92 -5.10
C ASP A 223 -10.27 -2.02 -4.47
N VAL A 224 -10.43 -1.45 -3.27
CA VAL A 224 -11.75 -1.39 -2.61
C VAL A 224 -12.64 -0.37 -3.34
N GLY A 225 -12.02 0.60 -4.02
CA GLY A 225 -12.70 1.62 -4.82
C GLY A 225 -12.62 3.02 -4.21
N PRO A 226 -13.38 3.96 -4.79
CA PRO A 226 -13.30 5.37 -4.44
C PRO A 226 -13.87 5.67 -3.06
N VAL A 227 -13.24 6.64 -2.40
CA VAL A 227 -13.59 7.11 -1.05
C VAL A 227 -13.70 8.63 -0.93
N SER A 228 -13.18 9.40 -1.90
CA SER A 228 -13.45 10.83 -1.99
C SER A 228 -14.86 11.11 -2.52
N ALA A 229 -15.37 12.31 -2.26
CA ALA A 229 -16.60 12.76 -2.88
C ALA A 229 -16.42 12.92 -4.40
N ALA A 230 -17.48 12.65 -5.16
CA ALA A 230 -17.46 12.76 -6.62
C ALA A 230 -17.05 14.18 -7.06
N GLY A 231 -16.03 14.26 -7.93
CA GLY A 231 -15.50 15.51 -8.49
C GLY A 231 -14.45 16.22 -7.64
N ASP A 232 -14.16 15.75 -6.42
CA ASP A 232 -12.98 16.23 -5.67
C ASP A 232 -11.70 15.78 -6.39
N ASP A 233 -10.72 16.69 -6.56
CA ASP A 233 -9.36 16.33 -6.98
C ASP A 233 -8.50 16.10 -5.73
N ALA A 234 -8.38 14.84 -5.33
CA ALA A 234 -7.72 14.43 -4.10
C ALA A 234 -6.19 14.50 -4.20
N ALA A 235 -5.58 14.98 -3.12
CA ALA A 235 -4.13 15.08 -2.95
C ALA A 235 -3.67 14.25 -1.75
N ALA A 236 -2.94 14.85 -0.79
CA ALA A 236 -2.43 14.12 0.35
C ALA A 236 -3.55 13.57 1.23
N SER A 237 -3.33 12.41 1.85
CA SER A 237 -4.33 11.78 2.71
C SER A 237 -3.73 11.09 3.94
N SER A 238 -4.58 10.85 4.92
CA SER A 238 -4.28 10.10 6.13
C SER A 238 -5.42 9.13 6.43
N LEU A 239 -5.07 7.95 6.95
CA LEU A 239 -6.00 6.91 7.34
C LEU A 239 -5.91 6.68 8.85
N LEU A 240 -7.06 6.49 9.48
CA LEU A 240 -7.18 6.07 10.86
C LEU A 240 -8.09 4.85 10.94
N TYR A 241 -7.55 3.74 11.43
CA TYR A 241 -8.33 2.58 11.84
C TYR A 241 -8.34 2.48 13.36
N ASN A 242 -9.52 2.36 13.93
CA ASN A 242 -9.73 2.16 15.36
C ASN A 242 -10.57 0.90 15.57
N SER A 243 -10.05 -0.04 16.36
CA SER A 243 -10.73 -1.29 16.72
C SER A 243 -11.19 -1.33 18.20
N GLY A 244 -11.17 -0.21 18.91
CA GLY A 244 -11.47 -0.14 20.34
C GLY A 244 -12.94 0.13 20.68
N GLY A 245 -13.43 -0.53 21.76
CA GLY A 245 -14.53 -0.12 22.65
C GLY A 245 -15.96 0.03 22.08
N SER A 246 -16.13 0.67 20.94
CA SER A 246 -17.41 1.03 20.31
C SER A 246 -17.62 0.40 18.93
N GLY A 247 -16.77 -0.56 18.55
CA GLY A 247 -16.74 -1.19 17.23
C GLY A 247 -15.62 -0.66 16.34
N ASP A 248 -15.38 -1.38 15.24
CA ASP A 248 -14.37 -1.00 14.26
C ASP A 248 -14.80 0.27 13.50
N GLU A 249 -13.90 1.25 13.39
CA GLU A 249 -14.10 2.48 12.61
C GLU A 249 -12.88 2.72 11.70
N LEU A 250 -13.16 3.05 10.44
CA LEU A 250 -12.15 3.47 9.46
C LEU A 250 -12.50 4.88 8.97
N ILE A 251 -11.53 5.77 9.03
CA ILE A 251 -11.66 7.18 8.66
C ILE A 251 -10.56 7.54 7.68
N ALA A 252 -10.90 8.32 6.66
CA ALA A 252 -9.93 9.05 5.84
C ALA A 252 -10.07 10.56 6.04
N LEU A 253 -8.93 11.23 6.12
CA LEU A 253 -8.80 12.68 6.03
C LEU A 253 -7.96 12.98 4.80
N TYR A 254 -8.46 13.79 3.87
CA TYR A 254 -7.77 14.06 2.62
C TYR A 254 -7.85 15.52 2.20
N GLU A 255 -6.80 15.97 1.54
CA GLU A 255 -6.76 17.26 0.87
C GLU A 255 -7.47 17.16 -0.48
N LYS A 256 -8.19 18.22 -0.84
CA LYS A 256 -8.77 18.38 -2.16
C LYS A 256 -8.38 19.70 -2.77
N LYS A 257 -7.96 19.70 -4.03
CA LYS A 257 -7.63 20.94 -4.74
C LYS A 257 -8.90 21.73 -5.04
N THR A 258 -8.85 23.02 -4.74
CA THR A 258 -9.94 23.98 -5.01
C THR A 258 -9.50 25.12 -5.93
N GLY A 259 -8.25 25.09 -6.39
CA GLY A 259 -7.59 26.05 -7.28
C GLY A 259 -6.09 25.71 -7.35
N ASP A 260 -5.30 26.49 -8.08
CA ASP A 260 -3.90 26.17 -8.40
C ASP A 260 -3.02 25.91 -7.16
N ASP A 261 -3.16 26.74 -6.12
CA ASP A 261 -2.40 26.63 -4.86
C ASP A 261 -3.31 26.57 -3.62
N SER A 262 -4.59 26.22 -3.81
CA SER A 262 -5.59 26.20 -2.73
C SER A 262 -6.12 24.80 -2.49
N TYR A 263 -6.14 24.41 -1.22
CA TYR A 263 -6.54 23.08 -0.77
C TYR A 263 -7.62 23.19 0.30
N GLY A 264 -8.70 22.44 0.13
CA GLY A 264 -9.67 22.13 1.18
C GLY A 264 -9.29 20.84 1.90
N LEU A 265 -9.83 20.63 3.10
CA LEU A 265 -9.66 19.39 3.86
C LEU A 265 -11.03 18.72 4.01
N ALA A 266 -11.10 17.45 3.62
CA ALA A 266 -12.31 16.64 3.70
C ALA A 266 -12.10 15.46 4.66
N TYR A 267 -13.15 15.15 5.42
CA TYR A 267 -13.21 14.03 6.35
C TYR A 267 -14.32 13.08 5.92
N VAL A 268 -14.02 11.79 5.89
CA VAL A 268 -14.99 10.75 5.51
C VAL A 268 -14.88 9.54 6.43
N ARG A 269 -16.04 9.00 6.84
CA ARG A 269 -16.16 7.72 7.53
C ARG A 269 -16.38 6.62 6.50
N LEU A 270 -15.56 5.59 6.55
CA LEU A 270 -15.48 4.53 5.55
C LEU A 270 -16.17 3.25 6.03
N ALA A 271 -17.36 3.37 6.61
CA ALA A 271 -18.08 2.23 7.18
C ALA A 271 -18.41 1.16 6.12
N THR A 272 -18.90 1.58 4.95
CA THR A 272 -19.22 0.65 3.85
C THR A 272 -17.96 -0.04 3.32
N GLN A 273 -16.89 0.73 3.07
CA GLN A 273 -15.62 0.20 2.58
C GLN A 273 -14.95 -0.71 3.61
N LEU A 274 -15.10 -0.43 4.90
CA LEU A 274 -14.59 -1.28 5.98
C LEU A 274 -15.26 -2.66 5.99
N GLU A 275 -16.57 -2.73 5.75
CA GLU A 275 -17.26 -4.02 5.62
C GLU A 275 -16.83 -4.77 4.35
N GLN A 276 -16.64 -4.07 3.22
CA GLN A 276 -16.07 -4.66 2.00
C GLN A 276 -14.66 -5.22 2.25
N VAL A 277 -13.80 -4.48 2.96
CA VAL A 277 -12.47 -4.97 3.37
C VAL A 277 -12.59 -6.27 4.16
N LYS A 278 -13.48 -6.34 5.16
CA LYS A 278 -13.70 -7.56 5.95
C LYS A 278 -14.17 -8.74 5.09
N GLU A 279 -15.05 -8.51 4.12
CA GLU A 279 -15.53 -9.54 3.20
C GLU A 279 -14.43 -10.08 2.29
N VAL A 280 -13.56 -9.21 1.76
CA VAL A 280 -12.41 -9.61 0.94
C VAL A 280 -11.41 -10.41 1.77
N VAL A 281 -11.12 -9.96 3.00
CA VAL A 281 -10.22 -10.69 3.92
C VAL A 281 -10.74 -12.08 4.26
N ARG A 282 -12.05 -12.21 4.54
CA ARG A 282 -12.71 -13.51 4.74
C ARG A 282 -12.55 -14.40 3.52
N SER A 283 -12.79 -13.85 2.33
CA SER A 283 -12.68 -14.58 1.07
C SER A 283 -11.25 -15.09 0.84
N TRP A 284 -10.24 -14.25 1.05
CA TRP A 284 -8.83 -14.64 0.95
C TRP A 284 -8.49 -15.75 1.94
N THR A 285 -8.93 -15.60 3.20
CA THR A 285 -8.62 -16.56 4.28
C THR A 285 -9.28 -17.91 4.03
N ALA A 286 -10.56 -17.93 3.64
CA ALA A 286 -11.29 -19.15 3.32
C ALA A 286 -10.68 -19.87 2.11
N LEU A 287 -10.32 -19.12 1.06
CA LEU A 287 -9.67 -19.67 -0.13
C LEU A 287 -8.29 -20.24 0.21
N ASP A 288 -7.46 -19.50 0.95
CA ASP A 288 -6.14 -19.98 1.37
C ASP A 288 -6.25 -21.30 2.16
N ALA A 289 -7.18 -21.38 3.12
CA ALA A 289 -7.39 -22.58 3.94
C ALA A 289 -7.91 -23.77 3.12
N ALA A 290 -8.84 -23.52 2.19
CA ALA A 290 -9.38 -24.54 1.29
C ALA A 290 -8.28 -25.10 0.37
N LEU A 291 -7.45 -24.25 -0.24
CA LEU A 291 -6.38 -24.67 -1.15
C LEU A 291 -5.24 -25.40 -0.41
N GLN A 292 -4.84 -24.92 0.78
CA GLN A 292 -3.80 -25.56 1.58
C GLN A 292 -4.16 -26.97 2.02
N SER A 293 -5.42 -27.22 2.37
CA SER A 293 -5.88 -28.54 2.78
C SER A 293 -6.37 -29.38 1.61
N CYS A 294 -6.74 -28.73 0.50
CA CYS A 294 -7.54 -29.28 -0.59
C CYS A 294 -8.77 -30.05 -0.07
N LYS A 295 -9.47 -29.44 0.89
CA LYS A 295 -10.70 -29.96 1.52
C LYS A 295 -11.70 -28.82 1.66
N ALA A 296 -12.97 -29.17 1.88
CA ALA A 296 -14.02 -28.20 2.14
C ALA A 296 -13.70 -27.32 3.36
N SER A 297 -13.86 -26.00 3.21
CA SER A 297 -13.69 -25.00 4.25
C SER A 297 -14.79 -23.93 4.11
N GLY A 298 -15.60 -23.77 5.15
CA GLY A 298 -16.80 -22.92 5.09
C GLY A 298 -17.74 -23.36 3.95
N ASN A 299 -18.10 -22.43 3.07
CA ASN A 299 -18.96 -22.69 1.90
C ASN A 299 -18.16 -23.00 0.62
N LEU A 300 -16.87 -23.31 0.75
CA LEU A 300 -15.98 -23.59 -0.39
C LEU A 300 -15.47 -25.03 -0.32
N ASP A 301 -15.94 -25.87 -1.23
CA ASP A 301 -15.31 -27.17 -1.52
C ASP A 301 -14.44 -27.05 -2.79
N PRO A 302 -13.10 -27.02 -2.65
CA PRO A 302 -12.21 -26.88 -3.79
C PRO A 302 -12.06 -28.19 -4.59
N GLN A 303 -12.40 -29.35 -4.02
CA GLN A 303 -12.35 -30.63 -4.73
C GLN A 303 -13.58 -30.80 -5.62
N GLU A 304 -14.78 -30.51 -5.08
CA GLU A 304 -16.03 -30.50 -5.85
C GLU A 304 -15.96 -29.52 -7.01
N LYS A 305 -15.36 -28.35 -6.78
CA LYS A 305 -15.13 -27.33 -7.80
C LYS A 305 -13.92 -27.60 -8.70
N GLY A 306 -13.21 -28.72 -8.53
CA GLY A 306 -12.05 -29.09 -9.35
C GLY A 306 -10.86 -28.11 -9.26
N MET A 307 -10.80 -27.28 -8.23
CA MET A 307 -9.73 -26.28 -8.01
C MET A 307 -8.41 -26.94 -7.60
N CYS A 308 -8.45 -28.11 -6.96
CA CYS A 308 -7.26 -28.82 -6.52
C CYS A 308 -7.48 -30.35 -6.51
N LYS A 309 -6.39 -31.10 -6.69
CA LYS A 309 -6.34 -32.57 -6.49
C LYS A 309 -5.55 -32.97 -5.22
N GLY A 310 -4.86 -32.01 -4.61
CA GLY A 310 -4.11 -32.13 -3.38
C GLY A 310 -3.73 -30.75 -2.84
N PRO A 311 -3.16 -30.66 -1.63
CA PRO A 311 -2.69 -29.43 -1.00
C PRO A 311 -1.88 -28.52 -1.93
N LEU A 312 -2.20 -27.23 -1.95
CA LEU A 312 -1.50 -26.21 -2.73
C LEU A 312 -0.80 -25.18 -1.82
N PRO A 313 0.42 -24.74 -2.17
CA PRO A 313 1.09 -23.66 -1.45
C PRO A 313 0.40 -22.31 -1.73
N THR A 314 -0.04 -21.61 -0.68
CA THR A 314 -0.69 -20.29 -0.81
C THR A 314 0.20 -19.13 -0.38
N LYS A 315 1.37 -19.41 0.19
CA LYS A 315 2.37 -18.39 0.50
C LYS A 315 2.91 -17.80 -0.80
N GLY A 316 2.64 -16.51 -1.03
CA GLY A 316 3.02 -15.82 -2.26
C GLY A 316 2.09 -16.10 -3.45
N LEU A 317 0.93 -16.74 -3.22
CA LEU A 317 -0.11 -16.86 -4.23
C LEU A 317 -0.85 -15.52 -4.36
N VAL A 318 -0.82 -14.95 -5.55
CA VAL A 318 -1.26 -13.57 -5.85
C VAL A 318 -2.59 -13.49 -6.58
N GLY A 319 -2.97 -14.55 -7.28
CA GLY A 319 -4.22 -14.67 -8.03
C GLY A 319 -4.49 -16.12 -8.38
N PHE A 320 -5.75 -16.45 -8.63
CA PHE A 320 -6.17 -17.81 -8.94
C PHE A 320 -7.41 -17.80 -9.84
N LEU A 321 -7.24 -18.23 -11.09
CA LEU A 321 -8.34 -18.33 -12.06
C LEU A 321 -8.92 -19.75 -12.04
N SER A 322 -10.23 -19.89 -11.81
CA SER A 322 -10.90 -21.20 -11.78
C SER A 322 -12.32 -21.18 -12.36
N GLY A 323 -13.34 -21.59 -11.63
CA GLY A 323 -14.69 -21.77 -12.17
C GLY A 323 -15.50 -20.49 -12.37
N LYS A 324 -15.05 -19.33 -11.86
CA LYS A 324 -15.83 -18.08 -11.97
C LYS A 324 -15.57 -17.35 -13.29
N SER A 325 -16.62 -17.12 -14.06
CA SER A 325 -16.57 -16.27 -15.26
C SER A 325 -17.90 -15.55 -15.48
N THR A 326 -17.83 -14.29 -15.93
CA THR A 326 -18.99 -13.42 -16.19
C THR A 326 -18.63 -12.35 -17.21
N GLY A 327 -19.50 -12.11 -18.20
CA GLY A 327 -19.36 -10.96 -19.11
C GLY A 327 -18.05 -10.90 -19.89
N GLY A 328 -17.53 -12.03 -20.37
CA GLY A 328 -16.24 -12.09 -21.08
C GLY A 328 -15.00 -11.94 -20.18
N LYS A 329 -15.17 -12.05 -18.85
CA LYS A 329 -14.06 -12.07 -17.88
C LYS A 329 -13.95 -13.43 -17.22
N TRP A 330 -12.71 -13.91 -17.08
CA TRP A 330 -12.36 -15.01 -16.19
C TRP A 330 -11.98 -14.41 -14.84
N LYS A 331 -12.83 -14.61 -13.84
CA LYS A 331 -12.73 -13.94 -12.56
C LYS A 331 -11.63 -14.53 -11.71
N ASP A 332 -10.86 -13.65 -11.08
CA ASP A 332 -9.90 -14.05 -10.05
C ASP A 332 -10.62 -14.39 -8.75
N GLU A 333 -10.34 -15.58 -8.23
CA GLU A 333 -10.93 -16.09 -7.00
C GLU A 333 -10.46 -15.28 -5.77
N TYR A 334 -9.31 -14.58 -5.87
CA TYR A 334 -8.85 -13.61 -4.88
C TYR A 334 -9.40 -12.19 -5.11
N LEU A 335 -10.23 -11.96 -6.12
CA LEU A 335 -10.89 -10.66 -6.37
C LEU A 335 -9.91 -9.51 -6.68
N CYS A 336 -8.68 -9.80 -7.13
CA CYS A 336 -7.67 -8.77 -7.38
C CYS A 336 -7.67 -8.32 -8.84
N VAL A 337 -7.34 -9.22 -9.77
CA VAL A 337 -7.22 -8.90 -11.20
C VAL A 337 -7.90 -9.96 -12.03
N ASP A 338 -8.94 -9.61 -12.78
CA ASP A 338 -9.61 -10.55 -13.69
C ASP A 338 -8.84 -10.71 -15.01
N ALA A 339 -8.95 -11.88 -15.64
CA ALA A 339 -8.49 -12.09 -17.01
C ALA A 339 -9.58 -11.71 -18.03
N THR A 340 -9.17 -11.18 -19.18
CA THR A 340 -10.06 -10.94 -20.32
C THR A 340 -10.12 -12.18 -21.20
N VAL A 341 -11.32 -12.67 -21.50
CA VAL A 341 -11.52 -13.82 -22.39
C VAL A 341 -11.79 -13.32 -23.80
N HIS A 342 -11.10 -13.89 -24.77
CA HIS A 342 -11.20 -13.60 -26.19
C HIS A 342 -11.73 -14.81 -26.97
N GLY A 343 -12.43 -14.55 -28.07
CA GLY A 343 -12.96 -15.59 -28.96
C GLY A 343 -14.04 -16.47 -28.32
N ALA A 344 -14.26 -17.65 -28.89
CA ALA A 344 -15.27 -18.57 -28.39
C ALA A 344 -14.75 -19.33 -27.17
N ALA A 345 -15.43 -19.14 -26.05
CA ALA A 345 -15.10 -19.73 -24.77
C ALA A 345 -16.35 -20.34 -24.12
N THR A 346 -16.22 -21.57 -23.66
CA THR A 346 -17.28 -22.25 -22.89
C THR A 346 -16.83 -22.44 -21.46
N LYS A 347 -17.72 -22.13 -20.51
CA LYS A 347 -17.46 -22.27 -19.08
C LYS A 347 -17.31 -23.74 -18.72
N PHE A 348 -16.32 -24.04 -17.90
CA PHE A 348 -16.11 -25.35 -17.30
C PHE A 348 -16.08 -25.23 -15.77
N THR A 349 -16.27 -26.33 -15.05
CA THR A 349 -16.41 -26.32 -13.58
C THR A 349 -15.23 -25.64 -12.88
N ASN A 350 -14.01 -25.85 -13.37
CA ASN A 350 -12.77 -25.34 -12.80
C ASN A 350 -11.94 -24.49 -13.78
N GLY A 351 -12.56 -24.01 -14.86
CA GLY A 351 -11.84 -23.21 -15.86
C GLY A 351 -12.68 -22.88 -17.10
N VAL A 352 -12.00 -22.74 -18.22
CA VAL A 352 -12.59 -22.34 -19.51
C VAL A 352 -12.05 -23.23 -20.62
N THR A 353 -12.92 -23.62 -21.55
CA THR A 353 -12.51 -24.28 -22.80
C THR A 353 -12.55 -23.26 -23.93
N PHE A 354 -11.41 -23.04 -24.57
CA PHE A 354 -11.27 -22.13 -25.72
C PHE A 354 -11.39 -22.89 -27.03
N SER A 355 -12.02 -22.27 -28.03
CA SER A 355 -12.19 -22.86 -29.36
C SER A 355 -12.12 -21.80 -30.45
N GLY A 356 -11.50 -22.14 -31.58
CA GLY A 356 -11.32 -21.25 -32.72
C GLY A 356 -10.06 -20.38 -32.64
N ALA A 357 -9.69 -19.79 -33.78
CA ALA A 357 -8.52 -18.94 -33.90
C ALA A 357 -8.63 -17.69 -33.01
N GLY A 358 -7.57 -17.36 -32.28
CA GLY A 358 -7.50 -16.19 -31.40
C GLY A 358 -8.31 -16.33 -30.09
N ALA A 359 -8.88 -17.51 -29.80
CA ALA A 359 -9.56 -17.74 -28.54
C ALA A 359 -8.54 -18.01 -27.41
N GLY A 360 -8.76 -17.38 -26.25
CA GLY A 360 -7.84 -17.48 -25.12
C GLY A 360 -8.21 -16.54 -23.99
N ALA A 361 -7.32 -16.40 -23.03
CA ALA A 361 -7.46 -15.42 -21.95
C ALA A 361 -6.17 -14.61 -21.79
N GLU A 362 -6.31 -13.29 -21.65
CA GLU A 362 -5.23 -12.38 -21.30
C GLU A 362 -5.38 -11.98 -19.84
N TRP A 363 -4.37 -12.29 -19.02
CA TRP A 363 -4.32 -11.87 -17.62
C TRP A 363 -3.29 -10.75 -17.48
N PRO A 364 -3.71 -9.49 -17.28
CA PRO A 364 -2.84 -8.35 -17.55
C PRO A 364 -1.78 -8.15 -16.46
N VAL A 365 -0.56 -7.82 -16.90
CA VAL A 365 0.57 -7.45 -16.04
C VAL A 365 0.87 -5.95 -16.15
N GLY A 366 1.29 -5.49 -17.33
CA GLY A 366 1.66 -4.09 -17.59
C GLY A 366 0.56 -3.21 -18.20
N ASN A 367 -0.49 -3.82 -18.77
CA ASN A 367 -1.54 -3.12 -19.52
C ASN A 367 -2.67 -2.54 -18.64
N LEU A 368 -2.49 -2.49 -17.32
CA LEU A 368 -3.50 -1.95 -16.38
C LEU A 368 -3.42 -0.42 -16.19
N GLY A 369 -2.56 0.26 -16.95
CA GLY A 369 -2.40 1.72 -16.87
C GLY A 369 -1.66 2.15 -15.61
N GLN A 370 -2.26 3.06 -14.83
CA GLN A 370 -1.65 3.66 -13.63
C GLN A 370 -1.22 2.60 -12.61
N ASN A 371 -2.10 1.66 -12.28
CA ASN A 371 -1.90 0.72 -11.18
C ASN A 371 -1.64 -0.68 -11.73
N GLN A 372 -0.53 -1.30 -11.34
CA GLN A 372 -0.03 -2.58 -11.88
C GLN A 372 0.18 -3.59 -10.74
N PRO A 373 -0.90 -4.21 -10.20
CA PRO A 373 -0.82 -5.21 -9.13
C PRO A 373 0.18 -6.34 -9.37
N TYR A 374 0.41 -6.71 -10.63
CA TYR A 374 1.30 -7.81 -11.03
C TYR A 374 2.69 -7.37 -11.49
N TYR A 375 3.12 -6.14 -11.16
CA TYR A 375 4.45 -5.65 -11.54
C TYR A 375 5.59 -6.59 -11.11
N PHE A 376 5.43 -7.35 -10.02
CA PHE A 376 6.39 -8.35 -9.56
C PHE A 376 6.78 -9.39 -10.63
N ALA A 377 5.91 -9.65 -11.62
CA ALA A 377 6.16 -10.61 -12.69
C ALA A 377 7.36 -10.21 -13.57
N ASN A 378 7.74 -8.93 -13.60
CA ASN A 378 8.96 -8.46 -14.26
C ASN A 378 10.26 -8.91 -13.55
N ASN A 379 10.16 -9.36 -12.29
CA ASN A 379 11.30 -9.81 -11.49
C ASN A 379 11.32 -11.34 -11.34
N LYS A 380 10.26 -11.90 -10.76
CA LYS A 380 10.16 -13.34 -10.48
C LYS A 380 8.71 -13.74 -10.28
N PHE A 381 8.27 -14.75 -11.02
CA PHE A 381 6.95 -15.34 -10.86
C PHE A 381 6.98 -16.84 -11.14
N ALA A 382 5.90 -17.52 -10.78
CA ALA A 382 5.58 -18.86 -11.25
C ALA A 382 4.12 -18.85 -11.71
N LEU A 383 3.85 -19.41 -12.88
CA LEU A 383 2.52 -19.59 -13.43
C LEU A 383 2.26 -21.09 -13.58
N ALA A 384 1.11 -21.55 -13.10
CA ALA A 384 0.72 -22.96 -13.15
C ALA A 384 -0.69 -23.08 -13.72
N ALA A 385 -0.89 -24.07 -14.60
CA ALA A 385 -2.20 -24.37 -15.19
C ALA A 385 -2.35 -25.88 -15.42
N THR A 386 -3.58 -26.37 -15.38
CA THR A 386 -3.93 -27.70 -15.90
C THR A 386 -4.51 -27.52 -17.29
N VAL A 387 -3.90 -28.16 -18.29
CA VAL A 387 -4.32 -28.02 -19.70
C VAL A 387 -4.79 -29.37 -20.21
N THR A 388 -5.92 -29.37 -20.94
CA THR A 388 -6.39 -30.51 -21.72
C THR A 388 -6.46 -30.08 -23.18
N ILE A 389 -5.80 -30.84 -24.06
CA ILE A 389 -5.82 -30.60 -25.50
C ILE A 389 -6.96 -31.42 -26.09
N HIS A 390 -8.02 -30.75 -26.54
CA HIS A 390 -9.24 -31.40 -27.04
C HIS A 390 -9.15 -31.86 -28.50
N ALA A 391 -8.27 -31.25 -29.29
CA ALA A 391 -8.04 -31.60 -30.69
C ALA A 391 -6.55 -31.49 -31.02
N VAL A 392 -6.07 -32.34 -31.92
CA VAL A 392 -4.67 -32.29 -32.38
C VAL A 392 -4.47 -30.98 -33.15
N PRO A 393 -3.51 -30.12 -32.76
CA PRO A 393 -3.24 -28.88 -33.48
C PRO A 393 -2.57 -29.16 -34.82
N GLU A 394 -2.86 -28.33 -35.83
CA GLU A 394 -2.01 -28.22 -37.01
C GLU A 394 -0.67 -27.54 -36.61
N GLU A 395 0.44 -27.84 -37.31
CA GLU A 395 1.82 -27.54 -36.87
C GLU A 395 2.05 -26.09 -36.36
N ASP A 396 1.35 -25.10 -36.91
CA ASP A 396 1.49 -23.67 -36.56
C ASP A 396 0.42 -23.14 -35.58
N ALA A 397 -0.47 -24.01 -35.08
CA ALA A 397 -1.65 -23.64 -34.28
C ALA A 397 -1.67 -24.25 -32.86
N ALA A 398 -0.49 -24.56 -32.31
CA ALA A 398 -0.38 -25.21 -31.01
C ALA A 398 -0.87 -24.30 -29.84
N PRO A 399 -1.60 -24.85 -28.85
CA PRO A 399 -1.94 -24.14 -27.62
C PRO A 399 -0.67 -23.72 -26.87
N SER A 400 -0.65 -22.49 -26.35
CA SER A 400 0.48 -21.96 -25.59
C SER A 400 0.03 -21.32 -24.28
N LEU A 401 0.92 -21.34 -23.29
CA LEU A 401 0.82 -20.60 -22.03
C LEU A 401 2.12 -19.81 -21.88
N CYS A 402 2.06 -18.51 -22.14
CA CYS A 402 3.25 -17.67 -22.23
C CYS A 402 3.03 -16.33 -21.50
N CYS A 403 4.14 -15.72 -21.06
CA CYS A 403 4.18 -14.30 -20.77
C CYS A 403 4.57 -13.59 -22.07
N GLY A 404 3.68 -12.74 -22.59
CA GLY A 404 3.84 -11.99 -23.83
C GLY A 404 4.45 -10.62 -23.62
#